data_AF-A0A151T4L7-F1
#
_entry.id   AF-A0A151T4L7-F1
#
_cell.length_a   1.000
_cell.length_b   1.000
_cell.length_c   1.000
_cell.angle_alpha   90.00
_cell.angle_beta   90.00
_cell.angle_gamma   90.00
#
_symmetry.space_group_name_H-M   'P 1'
#
loop_
_entity.id
_entity.type
_entity.pdbx_description
1 polymer ?
#
loop_
_entity_poly.entity_id
_entity_poly.type
_entity_poly.pdbx_seq_one_letter_code
_entity_poly.pdbx_strand_id
1 'polypeptide(L)' 'MWDTLKITHEGTNDVKRSRINTLIHEYELFRMNQNESIQDMQKRFTYIINHLASLGKVFPNEDFINKVLRCLSRE' A
#
# COMPACT_ATOMS: atom_id res chain seq x y z
N MET A 1 -15.14 24.60 -20.07
CA MET A 1 -15.80 24.17 -18.80
C MET A 1 -15.92 22.65 -18.70
N TRP A 2 -16.27 21.94 -19.78
CA TRP A 2 -16.31 20.47 -19.79
C TRP A 2 -14.92 19.82 -19.75
N ASP A 3 -13.93 20.37 -20.46
CA ASP A 3 -12.55 19.86 -20.42
C ASP A 3 -11.91 19.96 -19.03
N THR A 4 -12.22 21.01 -18.27
CA THR A 4 -11.75 21.16 -16.88
C THR A 4 -12.33 20.08 -15.98
N LEU A 5 -13.64 19.80 -16.06
CA LEU A 5 -14.29 18.71 -15.32
C LEU A 5 -13.75 17.33 -15.71
N LYS A 6 -13.45 17.14 -17.00
CA LYS A 6 -12.86 15.91 -17.52
C LYS A 6 -11.44 15.70 -17.01
N ILE A 7 -10.60 16.73 -17.02
CA ILE A 7 -9.25 16.70 -16.45
C ILE A 7 -9.30 16.45 -14.93
N THR A 8 -10.26 17.05 -14.20
CA THR A 8 -10.40 16.79 -12.77
C THR A 8 -10.82 15.33 -12.50
N HIS A 9 -11.69 14.75 -13.32
CA HIS A 9 -12.20 13.39 -13.13
C HIS A 9 -11.26 12.29 -13.68
N GLU A 10 -10.66 12.49 -14.86
CA GLU A 10 -9.56 11.66 -15.42
C GLU A 10 -8.36 11.73 -14.48
N GLY A 11 -8.01 12.93 -13.99
CA GLY A 11 -7.03 13.14 -12.93
C GLY A 11 -7.41 12.46 -11.62
N THR A 12 -8.69 12.36 -11.24
CA THR A 12 -9.10 11.62 -10.03
C THR A 12 -8.82 10.13 -10.16
N ASN A 13 -9.05 9.55 -11.34
CA ASN A 13 -8.79 8.13 -11.59
C ASN A 13 -7.30 7.84 -11.78
N ASP A 14 -6.57 8.69 -12.50
CA ASP A 14 -5.11 8.55 -12.67
C ASP A 14 -4.36 8.83 -11.37
N VAL A 15 -4.81 9.79 -10.55
CA VAL A 15 -4.27 10.03 -9.20
C VAL A 15 -4.57 8.85 -8.28
N LYS A 16 -5.78 8.27 -8.32
CA LYS A 16 -6.08 7.03 -7.57
C LYS A 16 -5.17 5.89 -8.01
N ARG A 17 -5.01 5.69 -9.32
CA ARG A 17 -4.16 4.62 -9.87
C ARG A 17 -2.68 4.83 -9.52
N SER A 18 -2.19 6.06 -9.60
CA SER A 18 -0.84 6.44 -9.18
C SER A 18 -0.62 6.15 -7.69
N ARG A 19 -1.56 6.56 -6.82
CA ARG A 19 -1.50 6.27 -5.38
C ARG A 19 -1.52 4.78 -5.08
N ILE A 20 -2.35 4.01 -5.78
CA ILE A 20 -2.37 2.54 -5.66
C ILE A 20 -1.00 1.97 -6.06
N ASN A 21 -0.43 2.40 -7.18
CA ASN A 21 0.87 1.90 -7.65
C ASN A 21 1.99 2.24 -6.66
N THR A 22 2.02 3.46 -6.11
CA THR A 22 2.99 3.85 -5.08
C THR A 22 2.88 2.97 -3.84
N LEU A 23 1.65 2.77 -3.34
CA LEU A 23 1.43 1.94 -2.14
C LEU A 23 1.73 0.46 -2.39
N ILE A 24 1.46 -0.07 -3.60
CA ILE A 24 1.87 -1.42 -3.99
C ILE A 24 3.39 -1.53 -4.00
N HIS A 25 4.09 -0.53 -4.53
CA HIS A 25 5.55 -0.52 -4.55
C HIS A 25 6.15 -0.48 -3.13
N GLU A 26 5.60 0.39 -2.27
CA GLU A 26 5.98 0.43 -0.84
C GLU A 26 5.71 -0.90 -0.14
N TYR A 27 4.58 -1.56 -0.44
CA TYR A 27 4.25 -2.89 0.05
C TYR A 27 5.23 -3.96 -0.44
N GLU A 28 5.59 -3.95 -1.73
CA GLU A 28 6.52 -4.90 -2.33
C GLU A 28 7.92 -4.79 -1.73
N LEU A 29 8.39 -3.56 -1.51
CA LEU A 29 9.69 -3.26 -0.91
C LEU A 29 9.67 -3.27 0.62
N PHE A 30 8.50 -3.47 1.23
CA PHE A 30 8.34 -3.42 2.69
C PHE A 30 9.28 -4.42 3.36
N ARG A 31 10.09 -3.92 4.29
CA ARG A 31 10.94 -4.71 5.17
C ARG A 31 10.94 -4.08 6.57
N MET A 32 11.27 -4.91 7.56
CA MET A 32 11.52 -4.43 8.91
C MET A 32 12.87 -3.69 8.93
N ASN A 33 12.89 -2.50 9.52
CA ASN A 33 14.13 -1.74 9.66
C ASN A 33 14.98 -2.27 10.83
N GLN A 34 16.29 -2.06 10.79
CA GLN A 34 17.24 -2.64 11.77
C GLN A 34 16.98 -2.20 13.22
N ASN A 35 16.48 -0.98 13.43
CA ASN A 35 16.23 -0.38 14.75
C ASN A 35 14.74 -0.20 15.04
N GLU A 36 13.89 -0.87 14.29
CA GLU A 36 12.45 -0.76 14.44
C GLU A 36 11.89 -1.87 15.32
N SER A 37 10.91 -1.55 16.17
CA SER A 37 10.19 -2.57 16.94
C SER A 37 9.19 -3.33 16.07
N ILE A 38 8.86 -4.57 16.43
CA ILE A 38 7.82 -5.35 15.73
C ILE A 38 6.49 -4.59 15.71
N GLN A 39 6.15 -3.87 16.79
CA GLN A 39 4.93 -3.08 16.87
C GLN A 39 4.93 -1.90 15.88
N ASP A 40 6.06 -1.20 15.72
CA ASP A 40 6.17 -0.09 14.78
C ASP A 40 6.12 -0.58 13.33
N MET A 41 6.76 -1.72 13.06
CA MET A 41 6.66 -2.39 11.76
C MET A 41 5.22 -2.77 11.45
N GLN A 42 4.50 -3.39 12.40
CA GLN A 42 3.09 -3.75 12.24
C GLN A 42 2.21 -2.52 11.99
N LYS A 43 2.47 -1.38 12.66
CA LYS A 43 1.73 -0.12 12.42
C LYS A 43 1.94 0.39 11.00
N ARG A 44 3.19 0.46 10.50
CA ARG A 44 3.48 0.88 9.12
C ARG A 44 2.84 -0.06 8.10
N PHE A 45 2.92 -1.36 8.35
CA PHE A 45 2.31 -2.35 7.47
C PHE A 45 0.78 -2.21 7.41
N THR A 46 0.14 -2.09 8.57
CA THR A 46 -1.31 -1.88 8.69
C THR A 46 -1.75 -0.58 8.01
N TYR A 47 -0.93 0.49 8.11
CA TYR A 47 -1.19 1.75 7.43
C TYR A 47 -1.27 1.57 5.91
N ILE A 48 -0.30 0.89 5.30
CA ILE A 48 -0.26 0.64 3.84
C ILE A 48 -1.49 -0.17 3.39
N ILE A 49 -1.82 -1.24 4.13
CA ILE A 49 -2.95 -2.12 3.81
C ILE A 49 -4.29 -1.40 3.92
N ASN A 50 -4.50 -0.63 4.98
CA ASN A 50 -5.73 0.13 5.15
C ASN A 50 -5.90 1.19 4.05
N HIS A 51 -4.80 1.81 3.61
CA HIS A 51 -4.84 2.76 2.49
C HIS A 51 -5.17 2.07 1.17
N LEU A 52 -4.56 0.92 0.87
CA LEU A 52 -4.89 0.13 -0.31
C LEU A 52 -6.36 -0.33 -0.29
N ALA A 53 -6.86 -0.78 0.86
CA ALA A 53 -8.25 -1.17 1.04
C ALA A 53 -9.22 0.01 0.80
N SER A 54 -8.90 1.19 1.33
CA SER A 54 -9.70 2.42 1.09
C SER A 54 -9.74 2.85 -0.39
N LEU A 55 -8.74 2.43 -1.18
CA LEU A 55 -8.65 2.68 -2.62
C LEU A 55 -9.27 1.54 -3.45
N GLY A 56 -9.88 0.55 -2.81
CA GLY A 56 -10.57 -0.57 -3.46
C GLY A 56 -9.67 -1.74 -3.85
N LYS A 57 -8.42 -1.77 -3.38
CA LYS A 57 -7.52 -2.93 -3.54
C LYS A 57 -7.58 -3.80 -2.30
N VAL A 58 -8.20 -4.97 -2.43
CA VAL A 58 -8.26 -5.99 -1.38
C VAL A 58 -7.26 -7.09 -1.74
N PHE A 59 -6.40 -7.46 -0.78
CA PHE A 59 -5.49 -8.58 -0.90
C PHE A 59 -6.07 -9.81 -0.18
N PRO A 60 -5.88 -11.03 -0.71
CA PRO A 60 -6.19 -12.24 0.03
C PRO A 60 -5.40 -12.29 1.34
N ASN A 61 -6.05 -12.70 2.44
CA ASN A 61 -5.39 -12.82 3.75
C ASN A 61 -4.16 -13.75 3.73
N GLU A 62 -4.11 -14.72 2.81
CA GLU A 62 -2.99 -15.65 2.68
C GLU A 62 -1.73 -14.97 2.11
N ASP A 63 -1.87 -14.13 1.10
CA ASP A 63 -0.78 -13.31 0.56
C ASP A 63 -0.25 -12.32 1.62
N PHE A 64 -1.17 -11.80 2.43
CA PHE A 64 -0.85 -10.91 3.55
C PHE A 64 0.02 -11.61 4.61
N ILE A 65 -0.38 -12.79 5.07
CA ILE A 65 0.36 -13.55 6.09
C ILE A 65 1.74 -13.94 5.55
N ASN A 66 1.81 -14.45 4.32
CA ASN A 66 3.07 -14.82 3.68
C ASN A 66 4.03 -13.64 3.55
N LYS A 67 3.52 -12.44 3.24
CA LYS A 67 4.35 -11.23 3.15
C LYS A 67 4.92 -10.82 4.51
N VAL A 68 4.10 -10.81 5.57
CA VAL A 68 4.57 -10.46 6.93
C VAL A 68 5.64 -11.44 7.40
N LEU A 69 5.43 -12.74 7.18
CA LEU A 69 6.40 -13.77 7.53
C LEU A 69 7.73 -13.54 6.81
N ARG A 70 7.72 -13.25 5.50
CA ARG A 70 8.94 -12.92 4.73
C ARG A 70 9.65 -11.65 5.22
N CYS A 71 8.92 -10.67 5.76
CA CYS A 71 9.53 -9.45 6.28
C CYS A 71 10.17 -9.65 7.67
N LEU A 72 9.73 -10.67 8.40
CA LEU A 72 10.21 -11.04 9.74
C LEU A 72 11.31 -12.10 9.70
N SER A 73 11.30 -12.98 8.70
CA SER A 73 12.37 -13.93 8.41
C SER A 73 13.61 -13.15 7.96
N ARG A 74 14.47 -12.81 8.93
CA ARG A 74 15.84 -12.37 8.66
C ARG A 74 16.59 -13.57 8.10
N GLU A 75 16.76 -13.63 6.77
CA GLU A 75 17.98 -14.23 6.22
C GLU A 75 19.17 -13.30 6.50
#